data_AF-A0A6P6QGT6-F1
#
_entry.id   AF-A0A6P6QGT6-F1
#
_cell.length_a   1.000
_cell.length_b   1.000
_cell.length_c   1.000
_cell.angle_alpha   90.00
_cell.angle_beta   90.00
_cell.angle_gamma   90.00
#
_symmetry.space_group_name_H-M   'P 1'
#
loop_
_entity.id
_entity.type
_entity.pdbx_description
1 polymer ?
#
loop_
_entity_poly.entity_id
_entity_poly.type
_entity_poly.pdbx_seq_one_letter_code
_entity_poly.pdbx_strand_id
1 'polypeptide(L)'
;MELTRMSTANLIKELIQFGIEVTEEERKKFEDNDVDGGTVDIGLTESMISFLFEGSFKKQAKFHRFVQQMKETVTLTLEPVPVESQSRAGASNISPSTAFPAFFEVPKFPFDVQAKLDRKKCRLTSSDRNKIIRTLYEIMAQYKMNPTTEEYVQVAKALTLRYPFLKDKEGNGYHTWHMSLKRKFKFERTPLAAVEEVKRLKQKFGHSKKSLQPEESSCKEITRPLINAVGEDATSIEGHVKVLQDQYRRTQPETHIVEDRMRRTFAWRRQEITSGMTVEDVVNKYPFLKSPSGLYQEIGFLYKCVQLSRHFREHFGHITSSVLRLAQGKSPLSKLHKEAREESLCEDHLGIDFKAALLMLPALFREKLEHFIVLGESEPSSPYPTVQVQETTDWKTVFTRRVTAVIKVDGIEICQANLCVLYGV
;
A
#
# COMPACT_ATOMS: atom_id res chain seq x y z
N MET A 1 18.76 -3.12 -41.41
CA MET A 1 17.55 -3.97 -41.36
C MET A 1 16.67 -3.39 -40.25
N GLU A 2 15.39 -3.11 -40.50
CA GLU A 2 14.52 -2.55 -39.44
C GLU A 2 14.33 -3.60 -38.33
N LEU A 3 14.64 -3.22 -37.09
CA LEU A 3 14.58 -4.09 -35.92
C LEU A 3 13.19 -4.77 -35.80
N THR A 4 12.13 -4.04 -36.16
CA THR A 4 10.72 -4.46 -36.07
C THR A 4 10.34 -5.66 -36.95
N ARG A 5 11.12 -6.03 -37.95
CA ARG A 5 10.82 -7.14 -38.88
C ARG A 5 11.75 -8.34 -38.72
N MET A 6 12.61 -8.33 -37.71
CA MET A 6 13.58 -9.40 -37.50
C MET A 6 12.96 -10.56 -36.72
N SER A 7 12.97 -11.76 -37.31
CA SER A 7 12.69 -13.01 -36.60
C SER A 7 13.72 -13.26 -35.49
N THR A 8 13.36 -14.02 -34.45
CA THR A 8 14.23 -14.43 -33.34
C THR A 8 15.60 -14.96 -33.80
N ALA A 9 15.65 -15.83 -34.82
CA ALA A 9 16.91 -16.37 -35.34
C ALA A 9 17.84 -15.29 -35.92
N ASN A 10 17.27 -14.32 -36.64
CA ASN A 10 18.02 -13.19 -37.21
C ASN A 10 18.45 -12.19 -36.12
N LEU A 11 17.61 -11.97 -35.11
CA LEU A 11 17.96 -11.15 -33.95
C LEU A 11 19.19 -11.73 -33.25
N ILE A 12 19.20 -13.03 -32.94
CA ILE A 12 20.33 -13.69 -32.27
C ILE A 12 21.61 -13.59 -33.12
N LYS A 13 21.50 -13.72 -34.45
CA LYS A 13 22.65 -13.56 -35.36
C LYS A 13 23.25 -12.15 -35.29
N GLU A 14 22.42 -11.11 -35.28
CA GLU A 14 22.88 -9.72 -35.13
C GLU A 14 23.48 -9.46 -33.74
N LEU A 15 22.93 -10.05 -32.66
CA LEU A 15 23.51 -9.95 -31.31
C LEU A 15 24.93 -10.53 -31.27
N ILE A 16 25.14 -11.69 -31.91
CA ILE A 16 26.46 -12.33 -32.01
C ILE A 16 27.41 -11.45 -32.83
N GLN A 17 26.95 -10.90 -33.95
CA GLN A 17 27.74 -9.98 -34.78
C GLN A 17 28.11 -8.68 -34.04
N PHE A 18 27.25 -8.22 -33.12
CA PHE A 18 27.50 -7.09 -32.22
C PHE A 18 28.45 -7.44 -31.06
N GLY A 19 28.89 -8.69 -30.94
CA GLY A 19 29.81 -9.16 -29.91
C GLY A 19 29.14 -9.53 -28.58
N ILE A 20 27.87 -9.96 -28.63
CA ILE A 20 27.16 -10.60 -27.52
C ILE A 20 27.17 -12.11 -27.79
N GLU A 21 27.98 -12.85 -27.04
CA GLU A 21 27.97 -14.31 -27.09
C GLU A 21 26.66 -14.82 -26.47
N VAL A 22 25.86 -15.52 -27.28
CA VAL A 22 24.58 -16.13 -26.85
C VAL A 22 24.82 -17.64 -26.71
N THR A 23 24.66 -18.18 -25.50
CA THR A 23 24.77 -19.64 -25.27
C THR A 23 23.53 -20.36 -25.80
N GLU A 24 23.57 -21.69 -25.88
CA GLU A 24 22.44 -22.47 -26.37
C GLU A 24 21.23 -22.40 -25.42
N GLU A 25 21.47 -22.30 -24.12
CA GLU A 25 20.43 -22.09 -23.11
C GLU A 25 19.80 -20.69 -23.24
N GLU A 26 20.61 -19.67 -23.51
CA GLU A 26 20.12 -18.31 -23.76
C GLU A 26 19.32 -18.26 -25.07
N ARG A 27 19.81 -18.88 -26.15
CA ARG A 27 19.08 -19.02 -27.43
C ARG A 27 17.69 -19.60 -27.19
N LYS A 28 17.61 -20.69 -26.43
CA LYS A 28 16.33 -21.32 -26.11
C LYS A 28 15.40 -20.39 -25.34
N LYS A 29 15.91 -19.55 -24.43
CA LYS A 29 15.10 -18.53 -23.75
C LYS A 29 14.53 -17.48 -24.72
N PHE A 30 15.28 -17.08 -25.75
CA PHE A 30 14.77 -16.17 -26.80
C PHE A 30 13.67 -16.83 -27.63
N GLU A 31 13.81 -18.11 -27.96
CA GLU A 31 12.84 -18.87 -28.75
C GLU A 31 11.58 -19.21 -27.94
N ASP A 32 11.71 -19.74 -26.72
CA ASP A 32 10.59 -20.14 -25.85
C ASP A 32 9.71 -18.95 -25.42
N ASN A 33 10.22 -17.72 -25.51
CA ASN A 33 9.51 -16.50 -25.12
C ASN A 33 9.19 -15.58 -26.32
N ASP A 34 9.30 -16.09 -27.55
CA ASP A 34 9.01 -15.36 -28.79
C ASP A 34 9.71 -13.99 -28.87
N VAL A 35 10.95 -13.91 -28.39
CA VAL A 35 11.71 -12.64 -28.33
C VAL A 35 12.33 -12.36 -29.69
N ASP A 36 11.54 -11.72 -30.54
CA ASP A 36 11.93 -11.24 -31.85
C ASP A 36 12.29 -9.74 -31.85
N GLY A 37 12.71 -9.21 -32.98
CA GLY A 37 13.12 -7.80 -33.06
C GLY A 37 11.99 -6.80 -32.86
N GLY A 38 10.74 -7.19 -33.15
CA GLY A 38 9.55 -6.40 -32.81
C GLY A 38 9.36 -6.29 -31.30
N THR A 39 9.56 -7.40 -30.59
CA THR A 39 9.51 -7.47 -29.13
C THR A 39 10.59 -6.60 -28.48
N VAL A 40 11.80 -6.61 -29.05
CA VAL A 40 12.91 -5.74 -28.59
C VAL A 40 12.63 -4.26 -28.88
N ASP A 41 11.98 -3.94 -30.00
CA ASP A 41 11.64 -2.56 -30.36
C ASP A 41 10.59 -1.94 -29.42
N ILE A 42 9.55 -2.70 -29.06
CA ILE A 42 8.51 -2.32 -28.08
C ILE A 42 9.12 -2.02 -26.71
N GLY A 43 10.24 -2.68 -26.38
CA GLY A 43 11.05 -2.42 -25.20
C GLY A 43 10.89 -3.48 -24.13
N LEU A 44 11.98 -4.21 -23.89
CA LEU A 44 12.08 -5.18 -22.80
C LEU A 44 12.42 -4.48 -21.48
N THR A 45 11.81 -4.91 -20.37
CA THR A 45 12.16 -4.41 -19.04
C THR A 45 13.50 -4.99 -18.56
N GLU A 46 14.15 -4.33 -17.60
CA GLU A 46 15.43 -4.81 -17.03
C GLU A 46 15.30 -6.23 -16.45
N SER A 47 14.16 -6.58 -15.85
CA SER A 47 13.89 -7.92 -15.35
C SER A 47 13.78 -8.97 -16.45
N MET A 48 13.19 -8.62 -17.61
CA MET A 48 13.12 -9.50 -18.78
C MET A 48 14.50 -9.71 -19.40
N ILE A 49 15.30 -8.64 -19.51
CA ILE A 49 16.68 -8.72 -20.01
C ILE A 49 17.57 -9.53 -19.05
N SER A 50 17.36 -9.39 -17.74
CA SER A 50 18.06 -10.20 -16.73
C SER A 50 17.67 -11.68 -16.78
N PHE A 51 16.44 -12.01 -17.19
CA PHE A 51 16.03 -13.39 -17.41
C PHE A 51 16.71 -13.99 -18.65
N LEU A 52 16.79 -13.21 -19.74
CA LEU A 52 17.45 -13.63 -20.99
C LEU A 52 18.95 -13.84 -20.81
N PHE A 53 19.64 -12.96 -20.09
CA PHE A 53 21.09 -13.03 -19.81
C PHE A 53 21.37 -13.20 -18.32
N GLU A 54 20.89 -14.32 -17.79
CA GLU A 54 20.95 -14.63 -16.36
C GLU A 54 22.41 -14.68 -15.85
N GLY A 55 22.70 -13.88 -14.82
CA GLY A 55 24.03 -13.81 -14.22
C GLY A 55 25.09 -13.05 -15.01
N SER A 56 24.77 -12.48 -16.19
CA SER A 56 25.75 -11.78 -17.03
C SER A 56 25.42 -10.30 -17.26
N PHE A 57 25.78 -9.45 -16.30
CA PHE A 57 25.61 -7.99 -16.40
C PHE A 57 26.30 -7.39 -17.64
N LYS A 58 27.42 -7.96 -18.08
CA LYS A 58 28.14 -7.53 -19.28
C LYS A 58 27.32 -7.73 -20.55
N LYS A 59 26.61 -8.87 -20.66
CA LYS A 59 25.72 -9.14 -21.81
C LYS A 59 24.49 -8.24 -21.76
N GLN A 60 23.89 -8.03 -20.58
CA GLN A 60 22.75 -7.12 -20.41
C GLN A 60 23.10 -5.68 -20.83
N ALA A 61 24.24 -5.14 -20.39
CA ALA A 61 24.69 -3.82 -20.78
C ALA A 61 25.00 -3.69 -22.29
N LYS A 62 25.63 -4.71 -22.89
CA LYS A 62 25.86 -4.75 -24.34
C LYS A 62 24.55 -4.83 -25.13
N PHE A 63 23.57 -5.58 -24.64
CA PHE A 63 22.25 -5.68 -25.25
C PHE A 63 21.54 -4.32 -25.25
N HIS A 64 21.58 -3.57 -24.16
CA HIS A 64 21.06 -2.19 -24.14
C HIS A 64 21.73 -1.29 -25.17
N ARG A 65 23.06 -1.39 -25.31
CA ARG A 65 23.82 -0.62 -26.31
C ARG A 65 23.45 -1.02 -27.74
N PHE A 66 23.24 -2.32 -28.00
CA PHE A 66 22.77 -2.82 -29.29
C PHE A 66 21.40 -2.20 -29.65
N VAL A 67 20.44 -2.22 -28.72
CA VAL A 67 19.10 -1.67 -28.95
C VAL A 67 19.13 -0.17 -29.22
N GLN A 68 19.97 0.59 -28.50
CA GLN A 68 20.14 2.03 -28.74
C GLN A 68 20.70 2.30 -30.14
N GLN A 69 21.75 1.59 -30.55
CA GLN A 69 22.39 1.78 -31.85
C GLN A 69 21.46 1.39 -33.02
N MET A 70 20.66 0.34 -32.86
CA MET A 70 19.66 -0.07 -33.85
C MET A 70 18.53 0.96 -33.98
N LYS A 71 18.14 1.63 -32.88
CA LYS A 71 17.14 2.71 -32.91
C LYS A 71 17.68 4.00 -33.52
N GLU A 72 18.94 4.35 -33.26
CA GLU A 72 19.59 5.52 -33.85
C GLU A 72 19.79 5.38 -35.36
N THR A 73 20.11 4.17 -35.84
CA THR A 73 20.36 3.91 -37.28
C THR A 73 19.09 4.05 -38.13
N VAL A 74 17.88 3.85 -37.56
CA VAL A 74 16.60 3.98 -38.29
C VAL A 74 16.13 5.44 -38.39
N THR A 75 16.66 6.34 -37.56
CA THR A 75 16.16 7.73 -37.46
C THR A 75 16.79 8.70 -38.49
N LEU A 76 17.76 8.25 -39.30
CA LEU A 76 18.58 9.12 -40.18
C LEU A 76 18.19 9.13 -41.68
N THR A 77 17.07 8.52 -42.08
CA THR A 77 16.58 8.59 -43.46
C THR A 77 15.24 9.31 -43.51
N LEU A 78 15.28 10.64 -43.67
CA LEU A 78 14.11 11.46 -44.02
C LEU A 78 14.43 12.24 -45.29
N GLU A 79 13.89 11.79 -46.43
CA GLU A 79 13.67 12.67 -47.59
C GLU A 79 12.26 13.28 -47.49
N PRO A 80 12.09 14.59 -47.79
CA PRO A 80 10.78 15.23 -47.77
C PRO A 80 10.25 15.48 -49.19
N VAL A 81 9.04 15.01 -49.51
CA VAL A 81 8.29 15.40 -50.73
C VAL A 81 6.78 15.49 -50.39
N PRO A 82 6.03 16.42 -51.02
CA PRO A 82 4.93 17.15 -50.40
C PRO A 82 3.54 16.57 -50.66
N VAL A 83 2.58 17.11 -49.89
CA VAL A 83 1.17 16.73 -49.83
C VAL A 83 0.41 17.20 -51.07
N GLU A 84 -0.21 16.26 -51.80
CA GLU A 84 -1.43 16.52 -52.57
C GLU A 84 -2.52 15.48 -52.30
N SER A 85 -3.72 16.04 -52.18
CA SER A 85 -5.02 15.47 -51.84
C SER A 85 -5.52 14.43 -52.85
N GLN A 86 -6.15 13.35 -52.39
CA GLN A 86 -7.41 12.84 -52.98
C GLN A 86 -8.08 11.74 -52.13
N SER A 87 -9.40 11.74 -52.26
CA SER A 87 -10.44 11.09 -51.45
C SER A 87 -10.72 9.61 -51.79
N ARG A 88 -11.02 8.78 -50.78
CA ARG A 88 -12.36 8.15 -50.54
C ARG A 88 -12.33 7.00 -49.51
N ALA A 89 -13.28 7.09 -48.59
CA ALA A 89 -14.04 6.04 -47.90
C ALA A 89 -13.33 5.00 -47.00
N GLY A 90 -13.73 4.99 -45.73
CA GLY A 90 -13.89 3.74 -44.97
C GLY A 90 -12.95 3.50 -43.80
N ALA A 91 -12.98 4.36 -42.79
CA ALA A 91 -12.82 4.05 -41.36
C ALA A 91 -12.78 5.38 -40.61
N SER A 92 -13.61 5.54 -39.59
CA SER A 92 -13.53 6.70 -38.69
C SER A 92 -12.23 6.62 -37.89
N ASN A 93 -11.13 7.06 -38.50
CA ASN A 93 -9.88 7.37 -37.85
C ASN A 93 -10.12 8.59 -36.96
N ILE A 94 -10.24 8.33 -35.66
CA ILE A 94 -10.17 9.36 -34.64
C ILE A 94 -8.76 9.96 -34.74
N SER A 95 -8.66 11.18 -35.26
CA SER A 95 -7.47 12.02 -35.08
C SER A 95 -7.18 12.11 -33.57
N PRO A 96 -5.92 12.05 -33.09
CA PRO A 96 -5.63 12.14 -31.67
C PRO A 96 -5.92 13.56 -31.20
N SER A 97 -7.17 13.79 -30.82
CA SER A 97 -7.57 14.93 -30.01
C SER A 97 -6.97 14.72 -28.63
N THR A 98 -6.17 15.67 -28.19
CA THR A 98 -5.61 15.71 -26.83
C THR A 98 -6.67 15.98 -25.75
N ALA A 99 -7.95 16.11 -26.13
CA ALA A 99 -9.08 16.31 -25.23
C ALA A 99 -9.78 14.98 -24.91
N PHE A 100 -10.15 14.80 -23.63
CA PHE A 100 -10.92 13.65 -23.18
C PHE A 100 -12.28 13.61 -23.90
N PRO A 101 -12.77 12.44 -24.34
CA PRO A 101 -13.98 12.37 -25.15
C PRO A 101 -15.21 12.79 -24.34
N ALA A 102 -16.11 13.58 -24.95
CA ALA A 102 -17.37 14.00 -24.33
C ALA A 102 -18.30 12.82 -24.00
N PHE A 103 -18.17 11.71 -24.73
CA PHE A 103 -18.85 10.45 -24.47
C PHE A 103 -17.81 9.33 -24.47
N PHE A 104 -17.78 8.54 -23.39
CA PHE A 104 -16.84 7.43 -23.27
C PHE A 104 -17.51 6.14 -23.71
N GLU A 105 -17.02 5.52 -24.78
CA GLU A 105 -17.48 4.21 -25.21
C GLU A 105 -16.73 3.11 -24.45
N VAL A 106 -17.47 2.18 -23.85
CA VAL A 106 -16.88 1.09 -23.07
C VAL A 106 -16.21 0.10 -24.03
N PRO A 107 -14.89 -0.14 -23.90
CA PRO A 107 -14.16 -1.02 -24.81
C PRO A 107 -14.55 -2.49 -24.62
N LYS A 108 -14.15 -3.34 -25.57
CA LYS A 108 -14.16 -4.80 -25.36
C LYS A 108 -13.07 -5.18 -24.36
N PHE A 109 -13.43 -6.04 -23.43
CA PHE A 109 -12.51 -6.57 -22.42
C PHE A 109 -11.82 -7.85 -22.92
N PRO A 110 -10.75 -8.31 -22.24
CA PRO A 110 -10.16 -9.63 -22.50
C PRO A 110 -11.22 -10.73 -22.53
N PHE A 111 -11.04 -11.72 -23.41
CA PHE A 111 -12.06 -12.71 -23.78
C PHE A 111 -12.73 -13.39 -22.57
N ASP A 112 -11.95 -13.77 -21.57
CA ASP A 112 -12.43 -14.44 -20.35
C ASP A 112 -13.36 -13.57 -19.51
N VAL A 113 -13.12 -12.26 -19.47
CA VAL A 113 -13.97 -11.30 -18.78
C VAL A 113 -15.15 -10.89 -19.65
N GLN A 114 -14.91 -10.64 -20.94
CA GLN A 114 -15.97 -10.29 -21.88
C GLN A 114 -17.03 -11.40 -21.96
N ALA A 115 -16.63 -12.66 -22.02
CA ALA A 115 -17.56 -13.80 -22.01
C ALA A 115 -18.41 -13.87 -20.73
N LYS A 116 -17.90 -13.44 -19.57
CA LYS A 116 -18.67 -13.36 -18.31
C LYS A 116 -19.64 -12.19 -18.31
N LEU A 117 -19.22 -11.05 -18.87
CA LEU A 117 -20.05 -9.85 -19.02
C LEU A 117 -21.22 -10.11 -19.99
N ASP A 118 -20.94 -10.77 -21.12
CA ASP A 118 -21.94 -11.13 -22.14
C ASP A 118 -22.94 -12.15 -21.61
N ARG A 119 -22.48 -13.10 -20.79
CA ARG A 119 -23.33 -14.06 -20.07
C ARG A 119 -24.08 -13.43 -18.88
N LYS A 120 -23.96 -12.12 -18.66
CA LYS A 120 -24.59 -11.36 -17.56
C LYS A 120 -24.39 -12.02 -16.19
N LYS A 121 -23.22 -12.64 -15.95
CA LYS A 121 -22.95 -13.31 -14.67
C LYS A 121 -22.74 -12.26 -13.59
N CYS A 122 -23.60 -12.24 -12.57
CA CYS A 122 -23.53 -11.29 -11.45
C CYS A 122 -22.29 -11.43 -10.54
N ARG A 123 -21.49 -12.49 -10.68
CA ARG A 123 -20.30 -12.72 -9.83
C ARG A 123 -19.02 -12.61 -10.64
N LEU A 124 -18.50 -11.38 -10.75
CA LEU A 124 -17.13 -11.16 -11.21
C LEU A 124 -16.16 -11.44 -10.06
N THR A 125 -15.06 -12.12 -10.36
CA THR A 125 -13.94 -12.28 -9.41
C THR A 125 -13.10 -11.00 -9.36
N SER A 126 -12.24 -10.87 -8.35
CA SER A 126 -11.32 -9.73 -8.21
C SER A 126 -10.33 -9.62 -9.38
N SER A 127 -9.90 -10.76 -9.93
CA SER A 127 -9.08 -10.80 -11.16
C SER A 127 -9.83 -10.22 -12.36
N ASP A 128 -11.12 -10.56 -12.51
CA ASP A 128 -11.96 -10.01 -13.59
C ASP A 128 -12.15 -8.49 -13.44
N ARG A 129 -12.39 -8.01 -12.22
CA ARG A 129 -12.49 -6.57 -11.92
C ARG A 129 -11.20 -5.84 -12.23
N ASN A 130 -10.05 -6.42 -11.86
CA ASN A 130 -8.73 -5.83 -12.15
C ASN A 130 -8.44 -5.76 -13.65
N LYS A 131 -8.84 -6.77 -14.42
CA LYS A 131 -8.74 -6.75 -15.89
C LYS A 131 -9.60 -5.65 -16.49
N ILE A 132 -10.84 -5.46 -16.03
CA ILE A 132 -11.72 -4.35 -16.45
C ILE A 132 -11.05 -3.00 -16.16
N ILE A 133 -10.58 -2.80 -14.93
CA ILE A 133 -9.92 -1.55 -14.52
C ILE A 133 -8.64 -1.30 -15.33
N ARG A 134 -7.85 -2.35 -15.62
CA ARG A 134 -6.65 -2.26 -16.44
C ARG A 134 -6.98 -1.85 -17.87
N THR A 135 -7.94 -2.49 -18.52
CA THR A 135 -8.35 -2.14 -19.89
C THR A 135 -8.90 -0.71 -19.95
N LEU A 136 -9.72 -0.30 -18.97
CA LEU A 136 -10.20 1.07 -18.90
C LEU A 136 -9.07 2.08 -18.69
N TYR A 137 -8.08 1.75 -17.85
CA TYR A 137 -6.87 2.56 -17.69
C TYR A 137 -6.09 2.70 -19.00
N GLU A 138 -5.84 1.60 -19.72
CA GLU A 138 -5.08 1.60 -20.98
C GLU A 138 -5.75 2.49 -22.05
N ILE A 139 -7.08 2.50 -22.11
CA ILE A 139 -7.82 3.39 -23.01
C ILE A 139 -7.79 4.83 -22.51
N MET A 140 -8.09 5.08 -21.24
CA MET A 140 -8.09 6.44 -20.68
C MET A 140 -6.71 7.11 -20.75
N ALA A 141 -5.63 6.34 -20.55
CA ALA A 141 -4.25 6.81 -20.59
C ALA A 141 -3.81 7.27 -21.99
N GLN A 142 -4.43 6.76 -23.06
CA GLN A 142 -4.21 7.26 -24.43
C GLN A 142 -4.69 8.71 -24.59
N TYR A 143 -5.71 9.11 -23.84
CA TYR A 143 -6.21 10.49 -23.86
C TYR A 143 -5.49 11.37 -22.84
N LYS A 144 -5.36 10.91 -21.58
CA LYS A 144 -4.89 11.76 -20.48
C LYS A 144 -4.33 10.97 -19.31
N MET A 145 -3.13 11.33 -18.87
CA MET A 145 -2.47 10.73 -17.69
C MET A 145 -2.92 11.35 -16.35
N ASN A 146 -3.53 12.54 -16.36
CA ASN A 146 -4.13 13.17 -15.18
C ASN A 146 -5.62 13.48 -15.37
N PRO A 147 -6.50 12.45 -15.43
CA PRO A 147 -7.93 12.69 -15.54
C PRO A 147 -8.52 13.48 -14.35
N THR A 148 -9.55 14.28 -14.60
CA THR A 148 -10.34 14.97 -13.57
C THR A 148 -11.31 14.01 -12.88
N THR A 149 -11.88 14.43 -11.75
CA THR A 149 -12.88 13.62 -11.04
C THR A 149 -14.09 13.34 -11.93
N GLU A 150 -14.50 14.31 -12.73
CA GLU A 150 -15.61 14.23 -13.67
C GLU A 150 -15.35 13.21 -14.78
N GLU A 151 -14.13 13.17 -15.32
CA GLU A 151 -13.69 12.22 -16.34
C GLU A 151 -13.70 10.78 -15.78
N TYR A 152 -13.23 10.57 -14.54
CA TYR A 152 -13.35 9.25 -13.88
C TYR A 152 -14.80 8.83 -13.67
N VAL A 153 -15.65 9.77 -13.24
CA VAL A 153 -17.07 9.53 -13.02
C VAL A 153 -17.77 9.19 -14.34
N GLN A 154 -17.44 9.87 -15.43
CA GLN A 154 -17.98 9.60 -16.76
C GLN A 154 -17.71 8.15 -17.20
N VAL A 155 -16.48 7.67 -17.05
CA VAL A 155 -16.11 6.28 -17.40
C VAL A 155 -16.83 5.27 -16.52
N ALA A 156 -16.88 5.51 -15.20
CA ALA A 156 -17.55 4.63 -14.26
C ALA A 156 -19.07 4.56 -14.51
N LYS A 157 -19.69 5.69 -14.89
CA LYS A 157 -21.09 5.74 -15.33
C LYS A 157 -21.30 4.98 -16.64
N ALA A 158 -20.45 5.19 -17.64
CA ALA A 158 -20.54 4.48 -18.92
C ALA A 158 -20.46 2.95 -18.73
N LEU A 159 -19.55 2.48 -17.88
CA LEU A 159 -19.41 1.06 -17.53
C LEU A 159 -20.68 0.49 -16.88
N THR A 160 -21.22 1.18 -15.88
CA THR A 160 -22.39 0.72 -15.13
C THR A 160 -23.70 0.87 -15.91
N LEU A 161 -23.78 1.80 -16.87
CA LEU A 161 -24.89 1.89 -17.82
C LEU A 161 -24.85 0.74 -18.83
N ARG A 162 -23.66 0.39 -19.33
CA ARG A 162 -23.49 -0.73 -20.27
C ARG A 162 -23.72 -2.09 -19.60
N TYR A 163 -23.31 -2.24 -18.35
CA TYR A 163 -23.48 -3.45 -17.55
C TYR A 163 -24.17 -3.15 -16.22
N PRO A 164 -25.52 -3.04 -16.19
CA PRO A 164 -26.27 -2.65 -14.99
C PRO A 164 -26.04 -3.52 -13.75
N PHE A 165 -25.69 -4.79 -13.93
CA PHE A 165 -25.38 -5.72 -12.84
C PHE A 165 -24.04 -5.42 -12.14
N LEU A 166 -23.22 -4.51 -12.69
CA LEU A 166 -21.99 -4.02 -12.06
C LEU A 166 -22.22 -2.82 -11.14
N LYS A 167 -23.45 -2.31 -11.07
CA LYS A 167 -23.81 -1.17 -10.24
C LYS A 167 -23.67 -1.53 -8.75
N ASP A 168 -23.05 -0.63 -7.98
CA ASP A 168 -22.97 -0.77 -6.53
C ASP A 168 -24.39 -0.80 -5.93
N LYS A 169 -24.64 -1.67 -4.94
CA LYS A 169 -25.95 -1.80 -4.29
C LYS A 169 -26.32 -0.57 -3.45
N GLU A 170 -25.32 0.18 -3.01
CA GLU A 170 -25.46 1.33 -2.12
C GLU A 170 -24.84 2.59 -2.76
N GLY A 171 -25.37 3.77 -2.43
CA GLY A 171 -24.87 5.05 -2.90
C GLY A 171 -25.17 5.36 -4.37
N ASN A 172 -24.21 6.00 -5.05
CA ASN A 172 -24.39 6.49 -6.43
C ASN A 172 -24.27 5.39 -7.51
N GLY A 173 -24.01 4.14 -7.12
CA GLY A 173 -23.99 2.98 -8.02
C GLY A 173 -22.72 2.78 -8.84
N TYR A 174 -21.78 3.71 -8.87
CA TYR A 174 -20.54 3.61 -9.65
C TYR A 174 -19.27 3.96 -8.84
N HIS A 175 -19.43 4.19 -7.53
CA HIS A 175 -18.38 4.66 -6.64
C HIS A 175 -17.17 3.72 -6.61
N THR A 176 -17.41 2.40 -6.55
CA THR A 176 -16.34 1.41 -6.47
C THR A 176 -15.46 1.44 -7.73
N TRP A 177 -16.07 1.57 -8.91
CA TRP A 177 -15.36 1.62 -10.20
C TRP A 177 -14.56 2.92 -10.35
N HIS A 178 -15.17 4.05 -9.98
CA HIS A 178 -14.49 5.35 -9.93
C HIS A 178 -13.24 5.29 -9.02
N MET A 179 -13.39 4.82 -7.77
CA MET A 179 -12.27 4.77 -6.84
C MET A 179 -11.16 3.82 -7.32
N SER A 180 -11.51 2.66 -7.87
CA SER A 180 -10.53 1.71 -8.40
C SER A 180 -9.75 2.27 -9.60
N LEU A 181 -10.40 2.99 -10.51
CA LEU A 181 -9.72 3.69 -11.61
C LEU A 181 -8.79 4.79 -11.09
N LYS A 182 -9.26 5.61 -10.15
CA LYS A 182 -8.44 6.67 -9.53
C LYS A 182 -7.20 6.11 -8.84
N ARG A 183 -7.35 4.99 -8.11
CA ARG A 183 -6.23 4.26 -7.49
C ARG A 183 -5.28 3.70 -8.54
N LYS A 184 -5.77 3.11 -9.64
CA LYS A 184 -4.94 2.59 -10.73
C LYS A 184 -4.08 3.69 -11.35
N PHE A 185 -4.66 4.83 -11.72
CA PHE A 185 -3.89 5.98 -12.19
C PHE A 185 -2.92 6.55 -11.15
N LYS A 186 -3.26 6.52 -9.86
CA LYS A 186 -2.31 6.92 -8.80
C LYS A 186 -1.13 5.95 -8.72
N PHE A 187 -1.39 4.64 -8.75
CA PHE A 187 -0.37 3.60 -8.73
C PHE A 187 0.56 3.70 -9.94
N GLU A 188 0.02 3.80 -11.16
CA GLU A 188 0.80 3.88 -12.41
C GLU A 188 1.59 5.18 -12.57
N ARG A 189 1.22 6.25 -11.83
CA ARG A 189 2.02 7.48 -11.74
C ARG A 189 3.10 7.42 -10.65
N THR A 190 3.05 6.43 -9.77
CA THR A 190 4.01 6.29 -8.66
C THR A 190 5.44 6.00 -9.15
N PRO A 191 5.68 5.29 -10.28
CA PRO A 191 7.01 5.17 -10.90
C PRO A 191 7.56 6.45 -11.56
N LEU A 192 6.81 7.56 -11.60
CA LEU A 192 7.30 8.86 -12.13
C LEU A 192 7.66 9.87 -11.02
N ALA A 193 7.53 9.48 -9.75
CA ALA A 193 7.94 10.32 -8.62
C ALA A 193 9.44 10.21 -8.28
N ALA A 194 10.15 9.24 -8.88
CA ALA A 194 11.58 9.01 -8.70
C ALA A 194 12.45 9.68 -9.79
N VAL A 195 11.82 10.37 -10.76
CA VAL A 195 12.56 11.17 -11.75
C VAL A 195 12.90 12.50 -11.09
N GLU A 196 14.20 12.76 -10.90
CA GLU A 196 14.72 13.95 -10.21
C GLU A 196 14.17 15.27 -10.80
N GLU A 197 13.84 15.27 -12.10
CA GLU A 197 13.21 16.39 -12.82
C GLU A 197 11.78 16.71 -12.32
N VAL A 198 10.99 15.69 -11.95
CA VAL A 198 9.62 15.87 -11.41
C VAL A 198 9.68 16.44 -9.99
N LYS A 199 10.71 16.09 -9.22
CA LYS A 199 10.98 16.64 -7.89
C LYS A 199 11.37 18.12 -7.96
N ARG A 200 12.19 18.48 -8.96
CA ARG A 200 12.58 19.87 -9.27
C ARG A 200 11.37 20.73 -9.66
N LEU A 201 10.48 20.22 -10.52
CA LEU A 201 9.29 20.95 -10.95
C LEU A 201 8.24 21.07 -9.83
N LYS A 202 8.09 20.05 -8.98
CA LYS A 202 7.25 20.14 -7.77
C LYS A 202 7.78 21.14 -6.75
N GLN A 203 9.10 21.28 -6.58
CA GLN A 203 9.71 22.34 -5.76
C GLN A 203 9.46 23.74 -6.34
N LYS A 204 9.46 23.87 -7.67
CA LYS A 204 9.34 25.17 -8.34
C LYS A 204 7.90 25.70 -8.44
N PHE A 205 6.91 24.81 -8.55
CA PHE A 205 5.51 25.20 -8.83
C PHE A 205 4.47 24.65 -7.84
N GLY A 206 4.85 23.81 -6.89
CA GLY A 206 3.93 23.30 -5.86
C GLY A 206 3.75 24.30 -4.71
N HIS A 207 2.51 24.50 -4.25
CA HIS A 207 2.26 25.18 -2.98
C HIS A 207 2.95 24.42 -1.84
N SER A 208 3.99 25.01 -1.28
CA SER A 208 4.84 24.39 -0.27
C SER A 208 4.10 24.25 1.06
N LYS A 209 3.63 23.03 1.37
CA LYS A 209 3.59 22.61 2.78
C LYS A 209 5.02 22.22 3.13
N LYS A 210 5.64 22.93 4.09
CA LYS A 210 6.99 22.65 4.59
C LYS A 210 7.11 21.15 4.87
N SER A 211 7.80 20.42 3.99
CA SER A 211 8.27 19.07 4.28
C SER A 211 9.47 19.25 5.19
N LEU A 212 9.28 18.98 6.49
CA LEU A 212 10.40 18.58 7.33
C LEU A 212 11.02 17.35 6.65
N GLN A 213 12.33 17.36 6.49
CA GLN A 213 13.05 16.27 5.86
C GLN A 213 12.83 14.95 6.61
N PRO A 214 12.90 13.80 5.93
CA PRO A 214 12.96 12.52 6.63
C PRO A 214 14.34 12.42 7.29
N GLU A 215 14.44 12.85 8.54
CA GLU A 215 15.49 12.29 9.39
C GLU A 215 15.18 10.81 9.55
N GLU A 216 16.16 9.97 9.23
CA GLU A 216 16.17 8.56 9.58
C GLU A 216 16.09 8.42 11.10
N SER A 217 14.88 8.48 11.64
CA SER A 217 14.62 8.32 13.07
C SER A 217 14.71 6.83 13.41
N SER A 218 15.95 6.34 13.55
CA SER A 218 16.23 5.12 14.29
C SER A 218 15.61 5.27 15.68
N CYS A 219 14.61 4.45 16.01
CA CYS A 219 13.97 4.41 17.32
C CYS A 219 15.01 3.95 18.35
N LYS A 220 15.78 4.89 18.91
CA LYS A 220 16.68 4.63 20.03
C LYS A 220 15.89 4.76 21.31
N GLU A 221 15.81 3.66 22.07
CA GLU A 221 15.21 3.64 23.40
C GLU A 221 15.98 4.59 24.33
N ILE A 222 15.26 5.52 24.95
CA ILE A 222 15.84 6.48 25.88
C ILE A 222 15.84 5.85 27.28
N THR A 223 16.99 5.31 27.71
CA THR A 223 17.15 4.69 29.03
C THR A 223 17.17 5.71 30.20
N ARG A 224 17.11 7.03 29.94
CA ARG A 224 17.05 8.09 30.97
C ARG A 224 16.30 9.32 30.45
N PRO A 225 15.30 9.87 31.15
CA PRO A 225 14.52 10.99 30.65
C PRO A 225 15.38 12.26 30.60
N LEU A 226 16.00 12.53 29.46
CA LEU A 226 16.54 13.86 29.15
C LEU A 226 15.49 14.63 28.35
N ILE A 227 14.38 14.95 29.00
CA ILE A 227 13.57 16.10 28.62
C ILE A 227 13.52 16.96 29.86
N ASN A 228 14.56 17.79 30.02
CA ASN A 228 14.45 18.96 30.86
C ASN A 228 13.30 19.78 30.27
N ALA A 229 12.14 19.75 30.93
CA ALA A 229 11.07 20.72 30.68
C ALA A 229 11.61 22.09 31.08
N VAL A 230 12.37 22.72 30.20
CA VAL A 230 12.78 24.11 30.41
C VAL A 230 11.52 24.96 30.27
N GLY A 231 10.98 25.41 31.41
CA GLY A 231 10.02 26.51 31.46
C GLY A 231 8.62 26.21 32.02
N GLU A 232 8.31 24.99 32.45
CA GLU A 232 7.01 24.68 33.09
C GLU A 232 7.24 24.39 34.59
N ASP A 233 6.56 25.12 35.47
CA ASP A 233 6.56 24.88 36.92
C ASP A 233 5.33 24.03 37.34
N ALA A 234 5.28 23.59 38.60
CA ALA A 234 4.21 22.74 39.11
C ALA A 234 2.80 23.36 38.91
N THR A 235 2.68 24.67 39.11
CA THR A 235 1.43 25.42 38.94
C THR A 235 0.99 25.43 37.46
N SER A 236 1.94 25.63 36.55
CA SER A 236 1.68 25.60 35.12
C SER A 236 1.25 24.22 34.64
N ILE A 237 1.92 23.16 35.14
CA ILE A 237 1.53 21.76 34.84
C ILE A 237 0.11 21.47 35.33
N GLU A 238 -0.25 21.91 36.53
CA GLU A 238 -1.62 21.74 37.05
C GLU A 238 -2.65 22.45 36.15
N GLY A 239 -2.33 23.66 35.67
CA GLY A 239 -3.13 24.37 34.68
C GLY A 239 -3.32 23.56 33.39
N HIS A 240 -2.26 22.98 32.83
CA HIS A 240 -2.35 22.15 31.62
C HIS A 240 -3.17 20.87 31.85
N VAL A 241 -3.02 20.22 33.00
CA VAL A 241 -3.79 19.03 33.41
C VAL A 241 -5.26 19.36 33.52
N LYS A 242 -5.62 20.50 34.13
CA LYS A 242 -7.01 20.95 34.21
C LYS A 242 -7.62 21.12 32.83
N VAL A 243 -6.89 21.71 31.89
CA VAL A 243 -7.35 21.83 30.49
C VAL A 243 -7.56 20.46 29.85
N LEU A 244 -6.69 19.48 30.08
CA LEU A 244 -6.90 18.11 29.59
C LEU A 244 -8.18 17.48 30.16
N GLN A 245 -8.41 17.62 31.47
CA GLN A 245 -9.63 17.11 32.10
C GLN A 245 -10.88 17.79 31.56
N ASP A 246 -10.85 19.12 31.37
CA ASP A 246 -11.97 19.88 30.81
C ASP A 246 -12.24 19.50 29.36
N GLN A 247 -11.20 19.33 28.53
CA GLN A 247 -11.34 18.87 27.15
C GLN A 247 -11.92 17.46 27.08
N TYR A 248 -11.55 16.56 28.00
CA TYR A 248 -12.05 15.19 28.03
C TYR A 248 -13.55 15.10 28.37
N ARG A 249 -14.07 16.06 29.15
CA ARG A 249 -15.52 16.15 29.46
C ARG A 249 -16.36 16.65 28.29
N ARG A 250 -15.76 17.23 27.25
CA ARG A 250 -16.48 17.76 26.09
C ARG A 250 -16.88 16.63 25.14
N THR A 251 -18.06 16.76 24.52
CA THR A 251 -18.51 15.85 23.47
C THR A 251 -17.58 15.83 22.25
N GLN A 252 -16.93 16.96 21.95
CA GLN A 252 -15.94 17.10 20.89
C GLN A 252 -14.71 17.83 21.43
N PRO A 253 -13.67 17.10 21.84
CA PRO A 253 -12.42 17.70 22.29
C PRO A 253 -11.68 18.41 21.15
N GLU A 254 -11.03 19.52 21.46
CA GLU A 254 -10.20 20.25 20.49
C GLU A 254 -8.84 19.58 20.35
N THR A 255 -8.66 18.77 19.28
CA THR A 255 -7.47 17.92 19.09
C THR A 255 -6.14 18.68 19.23
N HIS A 256 -6.04 19.88 18.64
CA HIS A 256 -4.81 20.67 18.70
C HIS A 256 -4.45 21.13 20.13
N ILE A 257 -5.45 21.44 20.96
CA ILE A 257 -5.25 21.81 22.37
C ILE A 257 -4.81 20.57 23.15
N VAL A 258 -5.49 19.45 22.95
CA VAL A 258 -5.15 18.19 23.62
C VAL A 258 -3.71 17.77 23.30
N GLU A 259 -3.32 17.81 22.02
CA GLU A 259 -1.96 17.45 21.60
C GLU A 259 -0.89 18.37 22.21
N ASP A 260 -1.12 19.69 22.26
CA ASP A 260 -0.20 20.64 22.89
C ASP A 260 -0.09 20.40 24.41
N ARG A 261 -1.21 20.20 25.09
CA ARG A 261 -1.24 19.94 26.54
C ARG A 261 -0.63 18.59 26.90
N MET A 262 -0.88 17.53 26.12
CA MET A 262 -0.24 16.23 26.28
C MET A 262 1.27 16.31 26.09
N ARG A 263 1.75 17.13 25.15
CA ARG A 263 3.19 17.37 24.91
C ARG A 263 3.85 18.11 26.06
N ARG A 264 3.25 19.21 26.53
CA ARG A 264 3.81 20.03 27.63
C ARG A 264 3.88 19.28 28.95
N THR A 265 2.89 18.43 29.22
CA THR A 265 2.81 17.63 30.45
C THR A 265 3.63 16.32 30.39
N PHE A 266 4.23 15.97 29.25
CA PHE A 266 4.90 14.68 29.06
C PHE A 266 6.01 14.40 30.06
N ALA A 267 6.95 15.35 30.26
CA ALA A 267 8.09 15.14 31.15
C ALA A 267 7.62 14.94 32.61
N TRP A 268 6.66 15.75 33.06
CA TRP A 268 6.10 15.67 34.41
C TRP A 268 5.34 14.36 34.62
N ARG A 269 4.47 14.00 33.66
CA ARG A 269 3.75 12.73 33.67
C ARG A 269 4.69 11.53 33.71
N ARG A 270 5.78 11.55 32.93
CA ARG A 270 6.80 10.48 32.95
C ARG A 270 7.49 10.38 34.30
N GLN A 271 7.81 11.51 34.93
CA GLN A 271 8.36 11.54 36.28
C GLN A 271 7.37 10.92 37.28
N GLU A 272 6.11 11.35 37.28
CA GLU A 272 5.06 10.82 38.16
C GLU A 272 4.87 9.30 38.01
N ILE A 273 4.80 8.80 36.77
CA ILE A 273 4.74 7.36 36.49
C ILE A 273 5.99 6.64 37.04
N THR A 274 7.18 7.19 36.81
CA THR A 274 8.44 6.57 37.27
C THR A 274 8.61 6.64 38.78
N SER A 275 7.99 7.64 39.42
CA SER A 275 7.92 7.80 40.88
C SER A 275 6.87 6.91 41.55
N GLY A 276 6.19 6.03 40.80
CA GLY A 276 5.28 5.03 41.36
C GLY A 276 3.82 5.44 41.43
N MET A 277 3.38 6.43 40.65
CA MET A 277 1.95 6.74 40.50
C MET A 277 1.19 5.51 39.97
N THR A 278 0.04 5.21 40.57
CA THR A 278 -0.78 4.07 40.17
C THR A 278 -1.37 4.27 38.77
N VAL A 279 -1.70 3.18 38.09
CA VAL A 279 -2.35 3.26 36.77
C VAL A 279 -3.66 4.05 36.84
N GLU A 280 -4.45 3.85 37.90
CA GLU A 280 -5.70 4.58 38.14
C GLU A 280 -5.47 6.09 38.21
N ASP A 281 -4.53 6.52 39.04
CA ASP A 281 -4.22 7.94 39.23
C ASP A 281 -3.70 8.57 37.94
N VAL A 282 -2.83 7.86 37.20
CA VAL A 282 -2.29 8.32 35.91
C VAL A 282 -3.42 8.59 34.92
N VAL A 283 -4.32 7.63 34.73
CA VAL A 283 -5.39 7.77 33.73
C VAL A 283 -6.51 8.70 34.19
N ASN A 284 -6.69 8.91 35.48
CA ASN A 284 -7.63 9.92 36.00
C ASN A 284 -7.04 11.33 35.87
N LYS A 285 -5.74 11.51 36.12
CA LYS A 285 -5.05 12.78 35.96
C LYS A 285 -4.88 13.15 34.49
N TYR A 286 -4.56 12.19 33.63
CA TYR A 286 -4.32 12.37 32.19
C TYR A 286 -5.27 11.50 31.34
N PRO A 287 -6.56 11.86 31.25
CA PRO A 287 -7.60 10.97 30.71
C PRO A 287 -7.44 10.65 29.22
N PHE A 288 -6.73 11.47 28.45
CA PHE A 288 -6.45 11.15 27.04
C PHE A 288 -5.49 9.97 26.86
N LEU A 289 -4.81 9.50 27.90
CA LEU A 289 -4.12 8.20 27.87
C LEU A 289 -5.09 7.02 27.73
N LYS A 290 -6.39 7.22 27.98
CA LYS A 290 -7.42 6.20 27.70
C LYS A 290 -7.80 6.09 26.22
N SER A 291 -7.23 6.94 25.37
CA SER A 291 -7.49 6.94 23.92
C SER A 291 -6.35 6.26 23.14
N PRO A 292 -6.64 5.56 22.04
CA PRO A 292 -5.57 5.00 21.19
C PRO A 292 -4.59 6.07 20.71
N SER A 293 -5.12 7.24 20.33
CA SER A 293 -4.32 8.39 19.87
C SER A 293 -3.37 8.90 20.96
N GLY A 294 -3.84 9.02 22.20
CA GLY A 294 -3.01 9.49 23.31
C GLY A 294 -1.89 8.51 23.65
N LEU A 295 -2.17 7.20 23.63
CA LEU A 295 -1.14 6.17 23.83
C LEU A 295 -0.09 6.18 22.72
N TYR A 296 -0.49 6.26 21.45
CA TYR A 296 0.46 6.37 20.34
C TYR A 296 1.32 7.62 20.44
N GLN A 297 0.74 8.73 20.87
CA GLN A 297 1.47 9.97 21.07
C GLN A 297 2.49 9.84 22.21
N GLU A 298 2.11 9.22 23.32
CA GLU A 298 2.97 8.98 24.48
C GLU A 298 4.19 8.12 24.11
N ILE A 299 3.97 7.03 23.39
CA ILE A 299 5.05 6.17 22.89
C ILE A 299 5.90 6.92 21.85
N GLY A 300 5.26 7.72 20.99
CA GLY A 300 5.95 8.58 20.04
C GLY A 300 6.92 9.56 20.72
N PHE A 301 6.53 10.13 21.86
CA PHE A 301 7.41 10.99 22.66
C PHE A 301 8.56 10.21 23.30
N LEU A 302 8.31 9.00 23.83
CA LEU A 302 9.34 8.15 24.43
C LEU A 302 10.45 7.77 23.45
N TYR A 303 10.07 7.37 22.23
CA TYR A 303 11.01 6.91 21.21
C TYR A 303 11.40 7.98 20.19
N LYS A 304 10.96 9.24 20.39
CA LYS A 304 11.11 10.35 19.43
C LYS A 304 10.68 9.96 18.01
N CYS A 305 9.62 9.16 17.92
CA CYS A 305 9.13 8.58 16.68
C CYS A 305 7.80 9.24 16.28
N VAL A 306 7.82 9.93 15.15
CA VAL A 306 6.60 10.43 14.51
C VAL A 306 6.02 9.31 13.64
N GLN A 307 4.69 9.13 13.63
CA GLN A 307 4.01 8.07 12.86
C GLN A 307 4.33 6.62 13.28
N LEU A 308 4.51 6.36 14.58
CA LEU A 308 4.81 5.03 15.11
C LEU A 308 3.92 3.90 14.53
N SER A 309 2.61 4.13 14.47
CA SER A 309 1.65 3.13 13.98
C SER A 309 1.86 2.77 12.50
N ARG A 310 2.31 3.73 11.69
CA ARG A 310 2.67 3.51 10.29
C ARG A 310 3.98 2.74 10.19
N HIS A 311 5.02 3.19 10.88
CA HIS A 311 6.33 2.52 10.87
C HIS A 311 6.22 1.09 11.37
N PHE A 312 5.51 0.86 12.47
CA PHE A 312 5.30 -0.49 12.99
C PHE A 312 4.63 -1.39 11.93
N ARG A 313 3.59 -0.90 11.27
CA ARG A 313 2.88 -1.67 10.24
C ARG A 313 3.73 -2.00 9.03
N GLU A 314 4.47 -1.04 8.51
CA GLU A 314 5.34 -1.23 7.35
C GLU A 314 6.44 -2.26 7.68
N HIS A 315 7.21 -2.02 8.74
CA HIS A 315 8.32 -2.91 9.13
C HIS A 315 7.84 -4.28 9.59
N PHE A 316 6.78 -4.36 10.39
CA PHE A 316 6.22 -5.64 10.81
C PHE A 316 5.61 -6.40 9.63
N GLY A 317 4.99 -5.70 8.68
CA GLY A 317 4.50 -6.25 7.42
C GLY A 317 5.60 -6.97 6.64
N HIS A 318 6.79 -6.38 6.54
CA HIS A 318 7.95 -6.99 5.86
C HIS A 318 8.44 -8.30 6.52
N ILE A 319 8.31 -8.44 7.84
CA ILE A 319 8.76 -9.64 8.57
C ILE A 319 7.64 -10.66 8.84
N THR A 320 6.39 -10.34 8.51
CA THR A 320 5.20 -11.16 8.81
C THR A 320 5.36 -12.61 8.32
N SER A 321 5.80 -12.81 7.08
CA SER A 321 6.01 -14.15 6.50
C SER A 321 7.10 -14.94 7.22
N SER A 322 8.18 -14.27 7.64
CA SER A 322 9.26 -14.87 8.41
C SER A 322 8.80 -15.27 9.81
N VAL A 323 8.01 -14.42 10.49
CA VAL A 323 7.42 -14.71 11.80
C VAL A 323 6.51 -15.93 11.71
N LEU A 324 5.59 -15.97 10.73
CA LEU A 324 4.71 -17.12 10.52
C LEU A 324 5.50 -18.40 10.28
N ARG A 325 6.51 -18.36 9.41
CA ARG A 325 7.38 -19.52 9.13
C ARG A 325 8.10 -20.01 10.39
N LEU A 326 8.64 -19.10 11.19
CA LEU A 326 9.36 -19.46 12.43
C LEU A 326 8.44 -19.97 13.52
N ALA A 327 7.16 -19.55 13.52
CA ALA A 327 6.16 -19.94 14.50
C ALA A 327 5.50 -21.29 14.19
N GLN A 328 5.64 -21.80 12.96
CA GLN A 328 5.13 -23.11 12.56
C GLN A 328 5.63 -24.20 13.51
N GLY A 329 4.68 -24.94 14.08
CA GLY A 329 4.96 -26.02 15.03
C GLY A 329 5.32 -25.56 16.45
N LYS A 330 5.47 -24.25 16.70
CA LYS A 330 5.76 -23.70 18.04
C LYS A 330 4.54 -23.08 18.70
N SER A 331 3.64 -22.48 17.91
CA SER A 331 2.40 -21.91 18.42
C SER A 331 1.22 -22.85 18.17
N PRO A 332 0.33 -23.07 19.17
CA PRO A 332 -0.93 -23.80 18.95
C PRO A 332 -1.83 -23.11 17.91
N LEU A 333 -1.63 -21.80 17.70
CA LEU A 333 -2.36 -21.03 16.70
C LEU A 333 -1.96 -21.34 15.26
N SER A 334 -0.82 -22.01 15.02
CA SER A 334 -0.30 -22.25 13.66
C SER A 334 -1.29 -23.05 12.81
N LYS A 335 -1.95 -24.04 13.42
CA LYS A 335 -2.95 -24.87 12.73
C LYS A 335 -4.21 -24.06 12.41
N LEU A 336 -4.71 -23.33 13.40
CA LEU A 336 -5.90 -22.48 13.26
C LEU A 336 -5.72 -21.37 12.24
N HIS A 337 -4.53 -20.78 12.15
CA HIS A 337 -4.18 -19.81 11.11
C HIS A 337 -4.25 -20.42 9.71
N LYS A 338 -3.67 -21.61 9.49
CA LYS A 338 -3.71 -22.29 8.19
C LYS A 338 -5.16 -22.56 7.76
N GLU A 339 -5.95 -23.12 8.65
CA GLU A 339 -7.37 -23.38 8.41
C GLU A 339 -8.13 -22.09 8.11
N ALA A 340 -7.96 -21.05 8.93
CA ALA A 340 -8.60 -19.74 8.71
C ALA A 340 -8.20 -19.11 7.36
N ARG A 341 -6.95 -19.29 6.94
CA ARG A 341 -6.44 -18.79 5.66
C ARG A 341 -7.00 -19.58 4.47
N GLU A 342 -7.12 -20.90 4.58
CA GLU A 342 -7.73 -21.77 3.56
C GLU A 342 -9.23 -21.51 3.38
N GLU A 343 -9.94 -21.21 4.48
CA GLU A 343 -11.37 -20.88 4.50
C GLU A 343 -11.67 -19.44 4.01
N SER A 344 -10.65 -18.58 3.90
CA SER A 344 -10.81 -17.14 3.57
C SER A 344 -10.44 -16.79 2.13
N LEU A 345 -10.99 -15.68 1.64
CA LEU A 345 -10.67 -15.14 0.32
C LEU A 345 -9.22 -14.63 0.27
N CYS A 346 -8.59 -14.69 -0.92
CA CYS A 346 -7.20 -14.25 -1.10
C CYS A 346 -6.97 -12.78 -0.71
N GLU A 347 -7.99 -11.93 -0.83
CA GLU A 347 -7.93 -10.52 -0.44
C GLU A 347 -7.74 -10.34 1.08
N ASP A 348 -8.22 -11.29 1.88
CA ASP A 348 -8.15 -11.24 3.35
C ASP A 348 -6.83 -11.82 3.89
N HIS A 349 -6.08 -12.57 3.06
CA HIS A 349 -4.88 -13.30 3.49
C HIS A 349 -3.85 -12.39 4.13
N LEU A 350 -3.60 -11.19 3.57
CA LEU A 350 -2.61 -10.27 4.13
C LEU A 350 -2.97 -9.82 5.55
N GLY A 351 -4.25 -9.58 5.83
CA GLY A 351 -4.71 -9.18 7.15
C GLY A 351 -4.72 -10.34 8.15
N ILE A 352 -5.13 -11.52 7.70
CA ILE A 352 -5.09 -12.76 8.48
C ILE A 352 -3.65 -13.09 8.86
N ASP A 353 -2.73 -13.06 7.89
CA ASP A 353 -1.31 -13.33 8.06
C ASP A 353 -0.67 -12.35 9.04
N PHE A 354 -0.99 -11.05 8.92
CA PHE A 354 -0.48 -10.01 9.82
C PHE A 354 -0.93 -10.22 11.28
N LYS A 355 -2.22 -10.49 11.51
CA LYS A 355 -2.74 -10.75 12.86
C LYS A 355 -2.17 -12.04 13.44
N ALA A 356 -2.14 -13.11 12.65
CA ALA A 356 -1.58 -14.39 13.06
C ALA A 356 -0.11 -14.25 13.46
N ALA A 357 0.69 -13.50 12.69
CA ALA A 357 2.07 -13.23 13.02
C ALA A 357 2.20 -12.52 14.38
N LEU A 358 1.41 -11.46 14.64
CA LEU A 358 1.41 -10.77 15.93
C LEU A 358 1.05 -11.69 17.09
N LEU A 359 -0.02 -12.47 16.93
CA LEU A 359 -0.52 -13.38 17.97
C LEU A 359 0.44 -14.56 18.24
N MET A 360 1.32 -14.88 17.30
CA MET A 360 2.31 -15.94 17.46
C MET A 360 3.67 -15.46 17.98
N LEU A 361 3.90 -14.15 18.10
CA LEU A 361 5.16 -13.60 18.63
C LEU A 361 5.53 -14.18 20.01
N PRO A 362 4.60 -14.27 21.00
CA PRO A 362 4.95 -14.83 22.32
C PRO A 362 5.58 -16.23 22.22
N ALA A 363 5.06 -17.09 21.33
CA ALA A 363 5.59 -18.43 21.14
C ALA A 363 7.04 -18.44 20.60
N LEU A 364 7.44 -17.43 19.82
CA LEU A 364 8.83 -17.29 19.35
C LEU A 364 9.78 -16.88 20.48
N PHE A 365 9.29 -16.10 21.44
CA PHE A 365 10.04 -15.68 22.62
C PHE A 365 9.94 -16.68 23.79
N ARG A 366 9.28 -17.82 23.58
CA ARG A 366 9.02 -18.87 24.59
C ARG A 366 8.13 -18.36 25.74
N GLU A 367 7.23 -17.44 25.43
CA GLU A 367 6.24 -16.90 26.34
C GLU A 367 4.86 -17.48 26.05
N LYS A 368 3.98 -17.45 27.06
CA LYS A 368 2.61 -17.94 26.91
C LYS A 368 1.69 -16.83 26.39
N LEU A 369 0.93 -17.14 25.35
CA LEU A 369 -0.03 -16.20 24.75
C LEU A 369 -1.09 -15.71 25.77
N GLU A 370 -1.53 -16.60 26.65
CA GLU A 370 -2.54 -16.32 27.69
C GLU A 370 -2.13 -15.23 28.70
N HIS A 371 -0.84 -14.89 28.79
CA HIS A 371 -0.36 -13.79 29.62
C HIS A 371 -0.56 -12.40 28.97
N PHE A 372 -0.77 -12.36 27.66
CA PHE A 372 -0.90 -11.11 26.91
C PHE A 372 -2.28 -10.92 26.32
N ILE A 373 -2.97 -12.02 25.97
CA ILE A 373 -4.25 -11.98 25.26
C ILE A 373 -5.21 -13.01 25.83
N VAL A 374 -6.40 -12.55 26.20
CA VAL A 374 -7.47 -13.36 26.76
C VAL A 374 -8.72 -13.23 25.89
N LEU A 375 -9.37 -14.36 25.63
CA LEU A 375 -10.62 -14.42 24.87
C LEU A 375 -11.82 -14.58 25.82
N GLY A 376 -12.93 -13.90 25.51
CA GLY A 376 -14.15 -13.91 26.32
C GLY A 376 -14.05 -13.09 27.60
N GLU A 377 -14.90 -13.42 28.58
CA GLU A 377 -15.01 -12.72 29.87
C GLU A 377 -14.04 -13.20 30.95
N SER A 378 -13.10 -14.09 30.60
CA SER A 378 -12.10 -14.61 31.55
C SER A 378 -11.23 -13.50 32.12
N GLU A 379 -10.92 -13.60 33.42
CA GLU A 379 -9.98 -12.68 34.06
C GLU A 379 -8.54 -12.92 33.59
N PRO A 380 -7.70 -11.86 33.50
CA PRO A 380 -6.30 -12.00 33.17
C PRO A 380 -5.58 -12.91 34.18
N SER A 381 -4.82 -13.88 33.68
CA SER A 381 -4.03 -14.79 34.52
C SER A 381 -2.70 -14.19 35.02
N SER A 382 -2.43 -12.92 34.69
CA SER A 382 -1.12 -12.31 34.78
C SER A 382 -1.18 -10.84 35.20
N PRO A 383 -0.16 -10.32 35.94
CA PRO A 383 -0.06 -8.90 36.26
C PRO A 383 0.38 -8.04 35.07
N TYR A 384 0.60 -8.62 33.89
CA TYR A 384 1.00 -7.86 32.70
C TYR A 384 -0.21 -7.18 32.01
N PRO A 385 0.03 -6.07 31.29
CA PRO A 385 -0.96 -5.51 30.39
C PRO A 385 -1.56 -6.57 29.47
N THR A 386 -2.88 -6.72 29.53
CA THR A 386 -3.61 -7.79 28.85
C THR A 386 -4.58 -7.21 27.83
N VAL A 387 -4.62 -7.78 26.64
CA VAL A 387 -5.59 -7.49 25.59
C VAL A 387 -6.74 -8.49 25.70
N GLN A 388 -7.91 -8.03 26.11
CA GLN A 388 -9.11 -8.85 26.24
C GLN A 388 -10.01 -8.69 25.00
N VAL A 389 -10.30 -9.80 24.32
CA VAL A 389 -11.22 -9.85 23.18
C VAL A 389 -12.54 -10.46 23.66
N GLN A 390 -13.52 -9.61 23.99
CA GLN A 390 -14.75 -10.05 24.66
C GLN A 390 -15.75 -10.76 23.72
N GLU A 391 -15.73 -10.43 22.42
CA GLU A 391 -16.76 -10.85 21.46
C GLU A 391 -16.67 -12.32 21.01
N THR A 392 -15.56 -13.00 21.30
CA THR A 392 -15.32 -14.36 20.82
C THR A 392 -14.39 -15.12 21.75
N THR A 393 -14.61 -16.44 21.86
CA THR A 393 -13.69 -17.40 22.47
C THR A 393 -12.90 -18.21 21.43
N ASP A 394 -13.14 -17.94 20.14
CA ASP A 394 -12.52 -18.62 19.01
C ASP A 394 -11.46 -17.75 18.33
N TRP A 395 -10.24 -18.29 18.28
CA TRP A 395 -9.08 -17.67 17.61
C TRP A 395 -9.25 -17.52 16.10
N LYS A 396 -9.99 -18.41 15.41
CA LYS A 396 -10.24 -18.25 13.96
C LYS A 396 -11.04 -16.96 13.70
N THR A 397 -12.01 -16.67 14.53
CA THR A 397 -12.78 -15.43 14.48
C THR A 397 -11.89 -14.20 14.70
N VAL A 398 -10.92 -14.27 15.60
CA VAL A 398 -9.95 -13.17 15.83
C VAL A 398 -9.11 -12.89 14.59
N PHE A 399 -8.67 -13.93 13.86
CA PHE A 399 -7.92 -13.75 12.61
C PHE A 399 -8.79 -13.12 11.51
N THR A 400 -9.99 -13.65 11.31
CA THR A 400 -10.81 -13.39 10.11
C THR A 400 -11.73 -12.19 10.23
N ARG A 401 -12.19 -11.83 11.44
CA ARG A 401 -13.15 -10.74 11.64
C ARG A 401 -12.53 -9.53 12.32
N ARG A 402 -13.22 -8.40 12.25
CA ARG A 402 -12.94 -7.27 13.14
C ARG A 402 -13.56 -7.63 14.48
N VAL A 403 -12.72 -7.64 15.52
CA VAL A 403 -13.15 -7.90 16.89
C VAL A 403 -12.75 -6.72 17.75
N THR A 404 -13.61 -6.33 18.68
CA THR A 404 -13.27 -5.30 19.65
C THR A 404 -12.39 -5.89 20.75
N ALA A 405 -11.32 -5.17 21.08
CA ALA A 405 -10.39 -5.53 22.13
C ALA A 405 -10.30 -4.41 23.17
N VAL A 406 -10.23 -4.81 24.44
CA VAL A 406 -10.07 -3.93 25.59
C VAL A 406 -8.69 -4.17 26.19
N ILE A 407 -7.92 -3.12 26.37
CA ILE A 407 -6.60 -3.17 27.00
C ILE A 407 -6.79 -2.93 28.49
N LYS A 408 -6.40 -3.92 29.30
CA LYS A 408 -6.44 -3.86 30.76
C LYS A 408 -5.03 -3.82 31.34
N VAL A 409 -4.82 -2.94 32.32
CA VAL A 409 -3.57 -2.84 33.10
C VAL A 409 -3.97 -2.69 34.56
N ASP A 410 -3.43 -3.53 35.44
CA ASP A 410 -3.79 -3.58 36.87
C ASP A 410 -5.32 -3.68 37.11
N GLY A 411 -6.03 -4.42 36.25
CA GLY A 411 -7.49 -4.56 36.29
C GLY A 411 -8.27 -3.37 35.74
N ILE A 412 -7.61 -2.28 35.36
CA ILE A 412 -8.24 -1.05 34.86
C ILE A 412 -8.32 -1.09 33.34
N GLU A 413 -9.50 -0.78 32.80
CA GLU A 413 -9.69 -0.61 31.37
C GLU A 413 -9.05 0.71 30.92
N ILE A 414 -7.99 0.60 30.14
CA ILE A 414 -7.25 1.73 29.61
C ILE A 414 -7.88 2.19 28.32
N CYS A 415 -8.06 1.29 27.36
CA CYS A 415 -8.46 1.67 26.01
C CYS A 415 -9.22 0.54 25.33
N GLN A 416 -10.24 0.90 24.55
CA GLN A 416 -10.96 -0.01 23.67
C GLN A 416 -10.61 0.30 22.22
N ALA A 417 -10.23 -0.73 21.46
CA ALA A 417 -9.86 -0.60 20.06
C ALA A 417 -10.28 -1.83 19.27
N ASN A 418 -10.58 -1.63 17.98
CA ASN A 418 -10.82 -2.75 17.09
C ASN A 418 -9.48 -3.40 16.72
N LEU A 419 -9.38 -4.72 16.87
CA LEU A 419 -8.32 -5.54 16.29
C LEU A 419 -8.54 -5.61 14.77
N CYS A 420 -8.18 -4.51 14.11
CA CYS A 420 -8.54 -4.29 12.72
C CYS A 420 -7.59 -5.04 11.77
N VAL A 421 -8.16 -5.48 10.65
CA VAL A 421 -7.44 -5.87 9.44
C VAL A 421 -6.67 -4.63 8.97
N LEU A 422 -5.35 -4.61 9.12
CA LEU A 422 -4.51 -3.46 8.76
C LEU A 422 -4.27 -3.38 7.25
N TYR A 423 -5.32 -3.41 6.45
CA TYR A 423 -5.28 -3.02 5.04
C TYR A 423 -6.53 -2.17 4.72
N GLY A 424 -6.33 -0.85 4.70
CA GLY A 424 -7.29 0.12 4.15
C GLY A 424 -7.96 1.04 5.17
N VAL A 425 -7.31 2.19 5.44
CA VAL A 425 -7.95 3.53 5.47
C VAL A 425 -6.97 4.50 4.83
#